data_AF-A0A535TM92-F1
#
_entry.id   AF-A0A535TM92-F1
#
_cell.length_a   1.000
_cell.length_b   1.000
_cell.length_c   1.000
_cell.angle_alpha   90.00
_cell.angle_beta   90.00
_cell.angle_gamma   90.00
#
_symmetry.space_group_name_H-M   'P 1'
#
loop_
_entity.id
_entity.type
_entity.pdbx_description
1 polymer ?
#
loop_
_entity_poly.entity_id
_entity_poly.type
_entity_poly.pdbx_seq_one_letter_code
_entity_poly.pdbx_strand_id
1 'polypeptide(L)'
;MAQRTTKAEAAETTTATDVASAYEPGNEADFERLYQTSYGRILGTLTAMLGDRAAAEDCCQDAFERAYKKWAQWQPIAPAEAWVHRIAINAAVSYRRKMKLREVGEVIRRMGRPEGPPDPQDQIERRDLAEALAKLPPKQAAAIVLRHYHGYTNRAIAQAL
;
A
#
# COMPACT_ATOMS: atom_id res chain seq x y z
N MET A 1 1.68 49.27 -18.58
CA MET A 1 1.09 48.60 -19.76
C MET A 1 2.20 47.83 -20.47
N ALA A 2 2.25 46.53 -20.71
CA ALA A 2 1.46 45.36 -20.36
C ALA A 2 2.29 44.14 -20.83
N GLN A 3 2.91 43.38 -19.91
CA GLN A 3 3.54 42.07 -20.22
C GLN A 3 3.44 41.17 -18.99
N ARG A 4 2.24 40.62 -18.74
CA ARG A 4 1.97 39.60 -17.71
C ARG A 4 0.76 38.77 -18.13
N THR A 5 0.88 37.92 -19.15
CA THR A 5 -0.01 36.78 -19.37
C THR A 5 0.50 35.94 -20.54
N THR A 6 1.45 35.03 -20.28
CA THR A 6 1.82 33.93 -21.21
C THR A 6 2.59 32.85 -20.44
N LYS A 7 2.10 32.49 -19.24
CA LYS A 7 2.62 31.33 -18.47
C LYS A 7 1.52 30.55 -17.74
N ALA A 8 0.26 30.74 -18.15
CA ALA A 8 -0.89 30.12 -17.49
C ALA A 8 -1.61 29.05 -18.35
N GLU A 9 -1.21 28.85 -19.62
CA GLU A 9 -1.95 27.97 -20.55
C GLU A 9 -1.37 26.55 -20.72
N ALA A 10 -0.26 26.22 -20.05
CA ALA A 10 0.34 24.88 -20.14
C ALA A 10 -0.08 23.92 -19.00
N ALA A 11 -1.03 24.33 -18.15
CA ALA A 11 -1.40 23.59 -16.93
C ALA A 11 -2.80 22.95 -16.98
N GLU A 12 -3.50 22.99 -18.13
CA GLU A 12 -4.95 22.72 -18.16
C GLU A 12 -5.40 21.71 -19.23
N THR A 13 -4.56 20.71 -19.54
CA THR A 13 -4.98 19.57 -20.37
C THR A 13 -4.38 18.25 -19.88
N THR A 14 -4.83 17.81 -18.72
CA THR A 14 -4.91 16.36 -18.43
C THR A 14 -6.28 16.12 -17.78
N THR A 15 -7.30 16.51 -18.54
CA THR A 15 -8.71 16.33 -18.23
C THR A 15 -9.08 14.86 -18.42
N ALA A 16 -9.26 14.18 -17.30
CA ALA A 16 -10.33 13.24 -17.01
C ALA A 16 -11.19 12.78 -18.22
N THR A 17 -10.69 11.86 -19.04
CA THR A 17 -11.42 10.83 -19.81
C THR A 17 -10.34 9.93 -20.43
N ASP A 18 -10.52 8.62 -20.30
CA ASP A 18 -9.67 7.55 -20.86
C ASP A 18 -8.48 7.07 -20.00
N VAL A 19 -8.78 6.34 -18.93
CA VAL A 19 -7.90 5.27 -18.46
C VAL A 19 -8.50 3.93 -18.91
N ALA A 20 -8.58 3.71 -20.23
CA ALA A 20 -8.41 2.36 -20.72
C ALA A 20 -7.12 1.82 -20.08
N SER A 21 -7.27 0.84 -19.19
CA SER A 21 -6.13 0.23 -18.54
C SER A 21 -5.09 -0.19 -19.58
N ALA A 22 -3.82 0.17 -19.38
CA ALA A 22 -2.68 -0.35 -20.14
C ALA A 22 -2.45 -1.87 -19.94
N TYR A 23 -3.36 -2.52 -19.21
CA TYR A 23 -3.36 -3.92 -18.83
C TYR A 23 -4.72 -4.57 -19.13
N GLU A 24 -4.68 -5.74 -19.72
CA GLU A 24 -5.83 -6.59 -20.01
C GLU A 24 -6.03 -7.61 -18.87
N PRO A 25 -7.21 -7.64 -18.22
CA PRO A 25 -7.51 -8.63 -17.18
C PRO A 25 -7.34 -10.06 -17.69
N GLY A 26 -6.64 -10.90 -16.93
CA GLY A 26 -6.40 -12.31 -17.29
C GLY A 26 -5.24 -12.53 -18.27
N ASN A 27 -4.69 -11.48 -18.88
CA ASN A 27 -3.49 -11.58 -19.72
C ASN A 27 -2.23 -11.70 -18.85
N GLU A 28 -1.48 -12.78 -19.03
CA GLU A 28 -0.30 -13.11 -18.22
C GLU A 28 0.86 -12.13 -18.44
N ALA A 29 1.13 -11.74 -19.69
CA ALA A 29 2.19 -10.78 -20.02
C ALA A 29 1.91 -9.39 -19.42
N ASP A 30 0.64 -9.03 -19.32
CA ASP A 30 0.21 -7.78 -18.70
C ASP A 30 0.38 -7.80 -17.19
N PHE A 31 0.08 -8.93 -16.54
CA PHE A 31 0.35 -9.10 -15.12
C PHE A 31 1.85 -9.07 -14.83
N GLU A 32 2.67 -9.70 -15.67
CA GLU A 32 4.13 -9.66 -15.52
C GLU A 32 4.67 -8.24 -15.62
N ARG A 33 4.22 -7.44 -16.61
CA ARG A 33 4.59 -6.02 -16.69
C ARG A 33 4.16 -5.24 -15.45
N LEU A 34 2.96 -5.50 -14.94
CA LEU A 34 2.47 -4.88 -13.71
C LEU A 34 3.37 -5.24 -12.52
N TYR A 35 3.72 -6.51 -12.37
CA TYR A 35 4.63 -6.98 -11.32
C TYR A 35 5.97 -6.26 -11.40
N GLN A 36 6.66 -6.32 -12.54
CA GLN A 36 7.97 -5.70 -12.73
C GLN A 36 7.98 -4.19 -12.44
N THR A 37 6.91 -3.48 -12.82
CA THR A 37 6.84 -2.02 -12.67
C THR A 37 6.46 -1.59 -11.24
N SER A 38 5.69 -2.39 -10.52
CA SER A 38 5.11 -2.01 -9.22
C SER A 38 5.76 -2.68 -8.01
N TYR A 39 6.46 -3.81 -8.19
CA TYR A 39 7.02 -4.61 -7.08
C TYR A 39 7.88 -3.77 -6.14
N GLY A 40 8.85 -3.02 -6.68
CA GLY A 40 9.75 -2.20 -5.85
C GLY A 40 9.01 -1.12 -5.04
N ARG A 41 7.97 -0.50 -5.63
CA ARG A 41 7.16 0.53 -4.95
C ARG A 41 6.31 -0.07 -3.85
N ILE A 42 5.62 -1.19 -4.13
CA ILE A 42 4.83 -1.92 -3.13
C ILE A 42 5.72 -2.37 -1.98
N LEU A 43 6.88 -2.94 -2.30
CA LEU A 43 7.80 -3.44 -1.31
C LEU A 43 8.39 -2.34 -0.43
N GLY A 44 8.73 -1.18 -1.01
CA GLY A 44 9.11 0.01 -0.27
C GLY A 44 8.02 0.47 0.70
N THR A 45 6.77 0.52 0.25
CA THR A 45 5.61 0.84 1.09
C THR A 45 5.45 -0.14 2.24
N LEU A 46 5.48 -1.45 1.96
CA LEU A 46 5.35 -2.48 2.99
C LEU A 46 6.51 -2.46 3.99
N THR A 47 7.74 -2.21 3.52
CA THR A 47 8.92 -2.08 4.38
C THR A 47 8.77 -0.89 5.32
N ALA A 48 8.29 0.25 4.82
CA ALA A 48 7.99 1.42 5.65
C ALA A 48 6.87 1.15 6.67
N MET A 49 5.85 0.36 6.28
CA MET A 49 4.72 0.01 7.15
C MET A 49 5.02 -1.05 8.20
N LEU A 50 5.94 -1.98 7.93
CA LEU A 50 6.23 -3.10 8.81
C LEU A 50 7.49 -2.87 9.66
N GLY A 51 8.42 -2.05 9.19
CA GLY A 51 9.74 -1.88 9.82
C GLY A 51 10.65 -3.11 9.69
N ASP A 52 10.19 -4.15 9.00
CA ASP A 52 10.89 -5.42 8.77
C ASP A 52 10.83 -5.75 7.28
N ARG A 53 12.02 -5.86 6.67
CA ARG A 53 12.17 -6.14 5.23
C ARG A 53 11.69 -7.54 4.87
N ALA A 54 11.97 -8.55 5.69
CA ALA A 54 11.59 -9.93 5.42
C ALA A 54 10.06 -10.08 5.51
N ALA A 55 9.45 -9.53 6.57
CA ALA A 55 8.00 -9.49 6.69
C ALA A 55 7.31 -8.76 5.52
N ALA A 56 7.96 -7.70 5.01
CA ALA A 56 7.48 -6.97 3.84
C ALA A 56 7.56 -7.79 2.55
N GLU A 57 8.61 -8.59 2.36
CA GLU A 57 8.72 -9.51 1.21
C GLU A 57 7.63 -10.56 1.23
N ASP A 58 7.40 -11.20 2.38
CA ASP A 58 6.32 -12.18 2.56
C ASP A 58 4.96 -11.57 2.24
N CYS A 59 4.67 -10.38 2.77
CA CYS A 59 3.41 -9.68 2.50
C CYS A 59 3.28 -9.26 1.04
N CYS A 60 4.40 -8.87 0.40
CA CYS A 60 4.42 -8.50 -1.01
C CYS A 60 4.11 -9.71 -1.90
N GLN A 61 4.75 -10.85 -1.63
CA GLN A 61 4.50 -12.10 -2.34
C GLN A 61 3.04 -12.55 -2.19
N ASP A 62 2.51 -12.60 -0.96
CA ASP A 62 1.11 -12.94 -0.71
C ASP A 62 0.15 -11.97 -1.43
N ALA A 63 0.49 -10.69 -1.51
CA ALA A 63 -0.31 -9.71 -2.22
C ALA A 63 -0.34 -9.96 -3.73
N PHE A 64 0.82 -10.20 -4.35
CA PHE A 64 0.90 -10.50 -5.78
C PHE A 64 0.27 -11.85 -6.12
N GLU A 65 0.42 -12.87 -5.27
CA GLU A 65 -0.26 -14.16 -5.47
C GLU A 65 -1.79 -13.98 -5.46
N ARG A 66 -2.32 -13.22 -4.49
CA ARG A 66 -3.75 -12.90 -4.41
C ARG A 66 -4.23 -12.05 -5.57
N ALA A 67 -3.41 -11.10 -6.01
CA ALA A 67 -3.70 -10.27 -7.17
C ALA A 67 -3.76 -11.14 -8.43
N TYR A 68 -2.79 -12.03 -8.65
CA TYR A 68 -2.76 -12.93 -9.79
C TYR A 68 -4.01 -13.82 -9.85
N LYS A 69 -4.39 -14.44 -8.73
CA LYS A 69 -5.62 -15.26 -8.63
C LYS A 69 -6.90 -14.49 -8.97
N LYS A 70 -6.89 -13.17 -8.80
CA LYS A 70 -8.04 -12.29 -9.08
C LYS A 70 -7.86 -11.47 -10.35
N TRP A 71 -6.80 -11.70 -11.11
CA TRP A 71 -6.42 -10.85 -12.23
C TRP A 71 -7.49 -10.82 -13.32
N ALA A 72 -8.04 -11.98 -13.68
CA ALA A 72 -9.14 -12.08 -14.64
C ALA A 72 -10.46 -11.41 -14.17
N GLN A 73 -10.61 -11.17 -12.86
CA GLN A 73 -11.80 -10.55 -12.27
C GLN A 73 -11.60 -9.05 -12.02
N TRP A 74 -10.37 -8.56 -12.16
CA TRP A 74 -10.08 -7.15 -11.98
C TRP A 74 -10.73 -6.36 -13.11
N GLN A 75 -11.42 -5.29 -12.72
CA GLN A 75 -12.03 -4.38 -13.68
C GLN A 75 -11.15 -3.14 -13.83
N PRO A 76 -10.95 -2.64 -15.06
CA PRO A 76 -10.12 -1.47 -15.34
C PRO A 76 -10.83 -0.16 -14.97
N ILE A 77 -11.56 -0.15 -13.85
CA ILE A 77 -12.23 1.01 -13.30
C ILE A 77 -11.29 1.84 -12.41
N ALA A 78 -10.23 1.23 -11.88
CA ALA A 78 -9.17 1.87 -11.11
C ALA A 78 -7.82 1.46 -11.70
N PRO A 79 -6.72 2.23 -11.50
CA PRO A 79 -5.39 1.80 -11.91
C PRO A 79 -5.01 0.43 -11.31
N ALA A 80 -4.46 -0.47 -12.12
CA ALA A 80 -4.11 -1.83 -11.68
C ALA A 80 -3.13 -1.81 -10.50
N GLU A 81 -2.15 -0.90 -10.53
CA GLU A 81 -1.19 -0.72 -9.45
C GLU A 81 -1.84 -0.28 -8.13
N ALA A 82 -2.83 0.63 -8.18
CA ALA A 82 -3.56 1.05 -6.98
C ALA A 82 -4.34 -0.12 -6.36
N TRP A 83 -4.89 -1.00 -7.20
CA TRP A 83 -5.57 -2.21 -6.77
C TRP A 83 -4.62 -3.20 -6.08
N VAL A 84 -3.42 -3.44 -6.62
CA VAL A 84 -2.41 -4.30 -5.98
C VAL A 84 -1.90 -3.68 -4.68
N HIS A 85 -1.65 -2.36 -4.65
CA HIS A 85 -1.29 -1.66 -3.42
C HIS A 85 -2.33 -1.86 -2.31
N ARG A 86 -3.62 -1.79 -2.62
CA ARG A 86 -4.68 -2.08 -1.63
C ARG A 86 -4.54 -3.50 -1.07
N ILE A 87 -4.33 -4.49 -1.92
CA ILE A 87 -4.18 -5.89 -1.49
C ILE A 87 -2.97 -6.01 -0.55
N ALA A 88 -1.84 -5.40 -0.93
CA ALA A 88 -0.61 -5.38 -0.16
C ALA A 88 -0.77 -4.71 1.22
N ILE A 89 -1.40 -3.53 1.26
CA ILE A 89 -1.64 -2.80 2.52
C ILE A 89 -2.54 -3.61 3.45
N ASN A 90 -3.59 -4.26 2.91
CA ASN A 90 -4.45 -5.14 3.68
C ASN A 90 -3.69 -6.36 4.24
N ALA A 91 -2.75 -6.94 3.47
CA ALA A 91 -1.90 -8.03 3.91
C ALA A 91 -0.98 -7.60 5.07
N ALA A 92 -0.29 -6.45 4.95
CA ALA A 92 0.55 -5.90 6.01
C ALA A 92 -0.23 -5.58 7.30
N VAL A 93 -1.40 -4.94 7.19
CA VAL A 93 -2.25 -4.65 8.37
C VAL A 93 -2.68 -5.94 9.07
N SER A 94 -3.06 -6.96 8.29
CA SER A 94 -3.45 -8.28 8.83
C SER A 94 -2.27 -9.00 9.49
N TYR A 95 -1.10 -8.97 8.87
CA TYR A 95 0.14 -9.51 9.41
C TYR A 95 0.47 -8.87 10.77
N ARG A 96 0.47 -7.53 10.86
CA ARG A 96 0.75 -6.83 12.12
C ARG A 96 -0.25 -7.16 13.22
N ARG A 97 -1.54 -7.25 12.90
CA ARG A 97 -2.57 -7.66 13.87
C ARG A 97 -2.31 -9.07 14.40
N LYS A 98 -1.93 -10.01 13.52
CA LYS A 98 -1.56 -11.38 13.91
C LYS A 98 -0.32 -11.40 14.80
N MET A 99 0.71 -10.63 14.49
CA MET A 99 1.92 -10.55 15.30
C MET A 99 1.66 -9.92 16.66
N LYS A 100 0.88 -8.84 16.74
CA LYS A 100 0.45 -8.25 18.02
C LYS A 100 -0.35 -9.23 18.87
N LEU A 101 -1.25 -10.03 18.27
CA LEU A 101 -1.99 -11.05 19.00
C LEU A 101 -1.07 -12.17 19.53
N ARG A 102 -0.07 -12.58 18.74
CA ARG A 102 0.96 -13.54 19.18
C ARG A 102 1.77 -13.00 20.33
N GLU A 103 2.24 -11.75 20.24
CA GLU A 103 2.98 -11.07 21.30
C GLU A 103 2.15 -11.00 22.59
N VAL A 104 0.88 -10.58 22.51
CA VAL A 104 -0.04 -10.59 23.67
C VAL A 104 -0.21 -12.00 24.23
N GLY A 105 -0.35 -13.02 23.38
CA GLY A 105 -0.44 -14.42 23.82
C GLY A 105 0.85 -14.95 24.45
N GLU A 106 2.03 -14.51 23.97
CA GLU A 106 3.32 -14.80 24.60
C GLU A 106 3.48 -14.07 25.93
N VAL A 107 3.07 -12.79 26.03
CA VAL A 107 3.08 -12.02 27.28
C VAL A 107 2.15 -12.65 28.33
N ILE A 108 0.95 -13.07 27.92
CA ILE A 108 0.01 -13.79 28.80
C ILE A 108 0.63 -15.12 29.27
N ARG A 109 1.34 -15.85 28.38
CA ARG A 109 2.08 -17.08 28.74
C ARG A 109 3.30 -16.82 29.61
N ARG A 110 3.93 -15.64 29.49
CA ARG A 110 5.09 -15.18 30.25
C ARG A 110 4.72 -14.38 31.51
N MET A 111 3.46 -14.37 31.97
CA MET A 111 3.06 -13.82 33.27
C MET A 111 3.73 -14.58 34.44
N GLY A 112 5.03 -14.34 34.59
CA GLY A 112 5.98 -14.98 35.48
C GLY A 112 7.41 -14.40 35.39
N ARG A 113 7.75 -13.54 34.42
CA ARG A 113 9.07 -12.85 34.41
C ARG A 113 9.08 -11.56 33.57
N PRO A 114 9.62 -10.42 34.07
CA PRO A 114 9.76 -9.20 33.28
C PRO A 114 11.06 -9.21 32.46
N GLU A 115 11.00 -8.76 31.20
CA GLU A 115 12.17 -8.42 30.38
C GLU A 115 12.09 -6.95 29.92
N GLY A 116 13.25 -6.30 29.88
CA GLY A 116 13.44 -4.85 29.78
C GLY A 116 13.35 -4.25 28.37
N PRO A 117 13.44 -2.91 28.27
CA PRO A 117 13.05 -2.16 27.08
C PRO A 117 14.11 -2.15 25.96
N PRO A 118 13.73 -2.16 24.67
CA PRO A 118 14.65 -1.99 23.55
C PRO A 118 14.95 -0.51 23.20
N ASP A 119 16.10 -0.29 22.57
CA ASP A 119 16.81 0.98 22.33
C ASP A 119 16.16 1.89 21.25
N PRO A 120 16.05 3.22 21.44
CA PRO A 120 15.22 4.09 20.60
C PRO A 120 15.98 5.30 20.03
N GLN A 121 16.16 5.43 18.71
CA GLN A 121 16.20 6.79 18.12
C GLN A 121 15.97 6.92 16.61
N ASP A 122 16.33 5.96 15.76
CA ASP A 122 16.06 6.07 14.30
C ASP A 122 14.80 5.31 13.83
N GLN A 123 14.15 4.56 14.73
CA GLN A 123 12.95 3.74 14.45
C GLN A 123 11.62 4.41 14.81
N ILE A 124 11.64 5.56 15.49
CA ILE A 124 10.48 6.10 16.21
C ILE A 124 9.43 6.64 15.24
N GLU A 125 9.81 7.45 14.25
CA GLU A 125 8.85 8.06 13.32
C GLU A 125 8.17 7.03 12.40
N ARG A 126 8.91 6.00 11.94
CA ARG A 126 8.35 4.92 11.10
C ARG A 126 7.50 3.93 11.90
N ARG A 127 7.88 3.61 13.15
CA ARG A 127 7.04 2.79 14.05
C ARG A 127 5.73 3.50 14.37
N ASP A 128 5.75 4.79 14.64
CA ASP A 128 4.56 5.54 15.02
C ASP A 128 3.51 5.54 13.90
N LEU A 129 3.93 5.80 12.65
CA LEU A 129 3.03 5.75 11.50
C LEU A 129 2.49 4.32 11.28
N ALA A 130 3.37 3.33 11.30
CA ALA A 130 2.96 1.93 11.18
C ALA A 130 1.92 1.58 12.25
N GLU A 131 2.21 1.86 13.53
CA GLU A 131 1.35 1.60 14.69
C GLU A 131 0.03 2.34 14.60
N ALA A 132 0.03 3.58 14.12
CA ALA A 132 -1.19 4.34 13.84
C ALA A 132 -2.05 3.66 12.75
N LEU A 133 -1.45 3.25 11.63
CA LEU A 133 -2.16 2.56 10.54
C LEU A 133 -2.73 1.22 11.00
N ALA A 134 -2.04 0.49 11.88
CA ALA A 134 -2.52 -0.80 12.41
C ALA A 134 -3.77 -0.66 13.31
N LYS A 135 -3.98 0.51 13.93
CA LYS A 135 -5.19 0.81 14.73
C LYS A 135 -6.43 1.02 13.85
N LEU A 136 -6.25 1.31 12.57
CA LEU A 136 -7.35 1.55 11.64
C LEU A 136 -7.88 0.25 11.01
N PRO A 137 -9.16 0.21 10.61
CA PRO A 137 -9.68 -0.78 9.66
C PRO A 137 -8.82 -0.82 8.37
N PRO A 138 -8.57 -2.01 7.78
CA PRO A 138 -7.66 -2.15 6.63
C PRO A 138 -7.99 -1.23 5.45
N LYS A 139 -9.29 -1.07 5.13
CA LYS A 139 -9.74 -0.17 4.06
C LYS A 139 -9.38 1.30 4.32
N GLN A 140 -9.46 1.76 5.57
CA GLN A 140 -9.11 3.14 5.93
C GLN A 140 -7.59 3.36 5.90
N ALA A 141 -6.81 2.40 6.39
CA ALA A 141 -5.36 2.43 6.27
C ALA A 141 -4.92 2.48 4.79
N ALA A 142 -5.54 1.65 3.94
CA ALA A 142 -5.29 1.66 2.50
C ALA A 142 -5.62 3.01 1.86
N ALA A 143 -6.76 3.63 2.21
CA ALA A 143 -7.12 4.95 1.70
C ALA A 143 -6.07 6.02 2.01
N ILE A 144 -5.58 6.05 3.26
CA ILE A 144 -4.57 7.02 3.73
C ILE A 144 -3.25 6.83 2.97
N VAL A 145 -2.77 5.59 2.88
CA VAL A 145 -1.50 5.30 2.19
C VAL A 145 -1.62 5.61 0.69
N LEU A 146 -2.69 5.19 0.03
CA LEU A 146 -2.90 5.48 -1.39
C LEU A 146 -2.95 7.00 -1.67
N ARG A 147 -3.58 7.79 -0.80
CA ARG A 147 -3.65 9.24 -0.96
C ARG A 147 -2.34 9.95 -0.66
N HIS A 148 -1.73 9.67 0.49
CA HIS A 148 -0.63 10.48 1.02
C HIS A 148 0.75 9.98 0.62
N TYR A 149 0.91 8.67 0.36
CA TYR A 149 2.18 8.10 -0.09
C TYR A 149 2.27 7.96 -1.61
N HIS A 150 1.14 7.63 -2.26
CA HIS A 150 1.13 7.37 -3.70
C HIS A 150 0.45 8.47 -4.52
N GLY A 151 -0.18 9.47 -3.88
CA GLY A 151 -0.78 10.61 -4.57
C GLY A 151 -2.02 10.27 -5.41
N TYR A 152 -2.66 9.12 -5.19
CA TYR A 152 -3.85 8.74 -5.96
C TYR A 152 -5.03 9.68 -5.67
N THR A 153 -5.85 9.92 -6.70
CA THR A 153 -7.06 10.75 -6.59
C THR A 153 -8.12 10.06 -5.74
N ASN A 154 -8.99 10.85 -5.09
CA ASN A 154 -10.11 10.28 -4.31
C ASN A 154 -11.01 9.36 -5.15
N ARG A 155 -11.19 9.67 -6.44
CA ARG A 155 -11.94 8.82 -7.37
C ARG A 155 -11.26 7.47 -7.58
N ALA A 156 -9.96 7.47 -7.89
CA ALA A 156 -9.20 6.24 -8.08
C ALA A 156 -9.16 5.38 -6.80
N ILE A 157 -9.03 6.03 -5.63
CA ILE A 157 -9.08 5.35 -4.33
C ILE A 157 -10.47 4.74 -4.10
N ALA A 158 -11.55 5.49 -4.34
CA ALA A 158 -12.91 4.98 -4.18
C ALA A 158 -13.21 3.78 -5.08
N GLN A 159 -12.67 3.76 -6.30
CA GLN A 159 -12.82 2.63 -7.22
C GLN A 159 -11.94 1.43 -6.82
N ALA A 160 -10.81 1.68 -6.14
CA ALA A 160 -9.94 0.63 -5.67
C ALA A 160 -10.44 -0.07 -4.39
N LEU A 161 -11.11 0.64 -3.47
CA LEU A 161 -11.53 0.16 -2.13
C LEU A 161 -12.81 -0.67 -2.10
#